data_AF-A0A968MML3-F1
#
_entry.id   AF-A0A968MML3-F1
#
_cell.length_a   1.000
_cell.length_b   1.000
_cell.length_c   1.000
_cell.angle_alpha   90.00
_cell.angle_beta   90.00
_cell.angle_gamma   90.00
#
_symmetry.space_group_name_H-M   'P 1'
#
loop_
_entity.id
_entity.type
_entity.pdbx_description
1 polymer ?
#
loop_
_entity_poly.entity_id
_entity_poly.type
_entity_poly.pdbx_seq_one_letter_code
_entity_poly.pdbx_strand_id
1 'polypeptide(L)' 'MRERRSQEERLFGAACVRVTLERAGVSPGSSDLYLGTLADLQLDDEKVLSYLTIHRDEVIRCLKVRRSGS' A
#
# COMPACT_ATOMS: atom_id res chain seq x y z
N MET A 1 -22.88 5.32 -6.51
CA MET A 1 -22.10 4.22 -5.88
C MET A 1 -20.68 4.06 -6.49
N ARG A 2 -20.03 5.15 -6.94
CA ARG A 2 -18.68 5.12 -7.57
C ARG A 2 -17.53 5.55 -6.64
N GLU A 3 -17.83 6.24 -5.54
CA GLU A 3 -16.81 6.88 -4.70
C GLU A 3 -16.09 5.93 -3.74
N ARG A 4 -16.79 4.92 -3.19
CA ARG A 4 -16.18 3.97 -2.24
C ARG A 4 -15.08 3.10 -2.85
N ARG A 5 -15.21 2.73 -4.13
CA ARG A 5 -14.17 1.94 -4.83
C ARG A 5 -12.87 2.74 -4.96
N SER A 6 -12.95 4.04 -5.23
CA SER A 6 -11.76 4.88 -5.40
C SER A 6 -10.91 5.00 -4.13
N GLN A 7 -11.53 5.04 -2.94
CA GLN A 7 -10.76 5.13 -1.69
C GLN A 7 -10.08 3.80 -1.34
N GLU A 8 -10.78 2.68 -1.49
CA GLU A 8 -10.22 1.35 -1.23
C GLU A 8 -9.07 1.03 -2.20
N GLU A 9 -9.21 1.39 -3.48
CA GLU A 9 -8.15 1.24 -4.49
C GLU A 9 -6.91 2.08 -4.15
N ARG A 10 -7.09 3.32 -3.67
CA ARG A 10 -5.97 4.17 -3.21
C ARG A 10 -5.28 3.55 -1.99
N LEU A 11 -6.06 3.09 -1.01
CA LEU A 11 -5.52 2.44 0.20
C LEU A 11 -4.74 1.18 -0.16
N PHE A 12 -5.28 0.36 -1.07
CA PHE A 12 -4.63 -0.82 -1.58
C PHE A 12 -3.31 -0.50 -2.30
N GLY A 13 -3.30 0.54 -3.14
CA GLY A 13 -2.09 1.02 -3.82
C GLY A 13 -1.00 1.45 -2.83
N ALA A 14 -1.34 2.30 -1.87
CA ALA A 14 -0.41 2.74 -0.82
C ALA A 14 0.08 1.58 0.05
N ALA A 15 -0.81 0.64 0.39
CA ALA A 15 -0.49 -0.57 1.15
C ALA A 15 0.51 -1.46 0.40
N CYS A 16 0.36 -1.63 -0.92
CA CYS A 16 1.32 -2.35 -1.76
C CYS A 16 2.71 -1.73 -1.70
N VAL A 17 2.81 -0.39 -1.82
CA VAL A 17 4.10 0.33 -1.75
C VAL A 17 4.74 0.16 -0.38
N ARG A 18 3.98 0.36 0.71
CA ARG A 18 4.47 0.18 2.08
C ARG A 18 5.05 -1.21 2.32
N VAL A 19 4.27 -2.24 1.99
CA VAL A 19 4.68 -3.65 2.18
C VAL A 19 5.89 -3.99 1.32
N THR A 20 6.01 -3.40 0.12
CA THR A 20 7.18 -3.59 -0.74
C THR A 20 8.45 -3.03 -0.09
N LEU A 21 8.37 -1.83 0.49
CA LEU A 21 9.50 -1.20 1.20
C LEU A 21 9.86 -1.98 2.48
N GLU A 22 8.87 -2.39 3.28
CA GLU A 22 9.09 -3.22 4.47
C GLU A 22 9.85 -4.51 4.11
N ARG A 23 9.46 -5.18 3.01
CA ARG A 23 10.11 -6.41 2.52
C ARG A 23 11.51 -6.16 1.97
N ALA A 24 11.81 -4.95 1.51
CA ALA A 24 13.14 -4.54 1.11
C ALA A 24 14.03 -4.14 2.31
N GLY A 25 13.50 -4.18 3.54
CA GLY A 25 14.20 -3.75 4.75
C GLY A 25 14.27 -2.24 4.92
N VAL A 26 13.49 -1.48 4.14
CA VAL A 26 13.43 -0.02 4.20
C VAL A 26 12.28 0.39 5.11
N SER A 27 12.54 1.36 6.00
CA SER A 27 11.49 1.95 6.83
C SER A 27 10.57 2.82 5.95
N PRO A 28 9.28 2.46 5.78
CA PRO A 28 8.40 3.16 4.85
C PRO A 28 8.18 4.62 5.26
N GLY A 29 8.07 4.92 6.55
CA GLY A 29 7.91 6.30 7.05
C GLY A 29 9.09 7.22 6.80
N SER A 30 10.25 6.68 6.39
CA SER A 30 11.45 7.46 6.03
C SER A 30 11.70 7.46 4.52
N SER A 31 10.79 6.90 3.72
CA SER A 31 10.94 6.81 2.28
C SER A 31 10.17 7.93 1.58
N ASP A 32 10.89 8.83 0.89
CA ASP A 32 10.29 9.86 0.03
C ASP A 32 9.29 9.28 -0.97
N LEU A 33 9.55 8.07 -1.48
CA LEU A 33 8.62 7.39 -2.39
C LEU A 33 7.26 7.12 -1.73
N TYR A 34 7.28 6.62 -0.49
CA TYR A 34 6.05 6.32 0.22
C TYR A 34 5.32 7.59 0.64
N LEU A 35 6.04 8.58 1.15
CA LEU A 35 5.48 9.87 1.53
C LEU A 35 4.86 10.60 0.32
N GLY A 36 5.54 10.57 -0.83
CA GLY A 36 5.01 11.09 -2.09
C GLY A 36 3.77 10.33 -2.58
N THR A 37 3.76 9.01 -2.41
CA THR A 37 2.57 8.17 -2.73
C THR A 37 1.37 8.55 -1.85
N LEU A 38 1.58 8.75 -0.54
CA LEU A 38 0.52 9.18 0.37
C LEU A 38 -0.04 10.55 -0.03
N ALA A 39 0.84 11.50 -0.38
CA ALA A 39 0.44 12.83 -0.82
C ALA A 39 -0.37 12.81 -2.14
N ASP A 40 0.09 12.06 -3.15
CA ASP A 40 -0.59 11.92 -4.44
C ASP A 40 -1.99 11.31 -4.30
N LEU A 41 -2.09 10.28 -3.46
CA LEU A 41 -3.35 9.57 -3.22
C LEU A 41 -4.24 10.27 -2.18
N GLN A 42 -3.75 11.35 -1.56
CA GLN A 42 -4.41 12.10 -0.47
C GLN A 42 -4.81 11.20 0.70
N LEU A 43 -3.86 10.38 1.16
CA LEU A 43 -4.03 9.41 2.23
C LEU A 43 -3.15 9.72 3.44
N ASP A 44 -3.63 9.32 4.61
CA ASP A 44 -2.88 9.33 5.85
C ASP A 44 -2.24 7.96 6.11
N ASP A 45 -1.04 7.96 6.70
CA ASP A 45 -0.31 6.74 7.09
C ASP A 45 -1.17 5.82 7.98
N GLU A 46 -1.86 6.41 8.95
CA GLU A 46 -2.73 5.69 9.90
C GLU A 46 -3.86 4.93 9.19
N LYS A 47 -4.43 5.50 8.13
CA LYS A 47 -5.48 4.83 7.34
C LYS A 47 -4.93 3.65 6.57
N VAL A 48 -3.71 3.77 6.04
CA VAL A 48 -3.03 2.66 5.34
C VAL A 48 -2.66 1.56 6.33
N LEU A 49 -2.19 1.90 7.53
CA LEU A 49 -1.95 0.96 8.60
C LEU A 49 -3.22 0.21 9.01
N SER A 50 -4.32 0.95 9.23
CA SER A 50 -5.62 0.35 9.56
C SER A 50 -6.18 -0.51 8.43
N TYR A 51 -5.89 -0.18 7.17
CA TYR A 51 -6.25 -1.05 6.05
C TYR A 51 -5.42 -2.34 6.06
N LEU A 52 -4.11 -2.22 6.32
CA LEU A 52 -3.22 -3.36 6.38
C LEU A 52 -3.52 -4.31 7.53
N THR A 53 -4.05 -3.87 8.68
CA THR A 53 -4.43 -4.82 9.76
C THR A 53 -5.49 -5.83 9.32
N ILE A 54 -6.34 -5.47 8.35
CA ILE A 54 -7.41 -6.32 7.84
C ILE A 54 -7.00 -7.04 6.54
N HIS A 55 -6.28 -6.35 5.64
CA HIS A 55 -6.03 -6.82 4.27
C HIS A 55 -4.58 -7.24 3.98
N ARG A 56 -3.69 -7.35 4.99
CA ARG A 56 -2.26 -7.65 4.78
C ARG A 56 -2.02 -8.87 3.89
N ASP A 57 -2.73 -9.96 4.15
CA ASP A 57 -2.57 -11.21 3.40
C ASP A 57 -2.95 -11.08 1.92
N GLU A 58 -4.00 -10.31 1.62
CA GLU A 58 -4.43 -10.04 0.25
C GLU A 58 -3.38 -9.23 -0.51
N VAL A 59 -2.88 -8.16 0.12
CA VAL A 59 -1.80 -7.31 -0.43
C VAL A 59 -0.55 -8.16 -0.69
N ILE A 60 -0.12 -8.99 0.27
CA ILE A 60 1.04 -9.87 0.10
C ILE A 60 0.81 -10.87 -1.03
N ARG A 61 -0.39 -11.46 -1.14
CA ARG A 61 -0.73 -12.40 -2.21
C ARG A 61 -0.63 -11.73 -3.57
N CYS A 62 -1.17 -10.51 -3.72
CA CYS A 62 -1.09 -9.74 -4.95
C CYS A 62 0.38 -9.48 -5.36
N LEU A 63 1.22 -9.08 -4.39
CA LEU A 63 2.64 -8.83 -4.62
C LEU A 63 3.43 -10.10 -4.98
N LYS A 64 3.03 -11.28 -4.47
CA LYS A 64 3.64 -12.57 -4.83
C LYS A 64 3.33 -12.98 -6.27
N VAL A 65 2.08 -12.83 -6.72
CA VAL A 65 1.64 -13.22 -8.07
C VAL A 65 2.43 -12.48 -9.16
N ARG A 66 2.83 -11.23 -8.91
CA ARG A 66 3.60 -10.42 -9.87
C ARG A 66 5.09 -10.78 -9.95
N ARG A 67 5.65 -11.54 -9.00
CA ARG A 67 7.07 -11.94 -8.99
C ARG A 67 7.35 -13.24 -9.74
N SER A 68 6.32 -14.01 -10.06
CA SER A 68 6.44 -15.31 -10.75
C SER A 68 6.30 -15.23 -12.28
N GLY A 69 6.31 -14.01 -12.85
CA GLY A 69 6.19 -13.75 -14.28
C GLY A 69 7.43 -13.10 -14.91
N SER A 70 8.63 -13.31 -14.35
CA SER A 70 9.90 -12.85 -14.92
C SER A 70 10.86 -14.00 -15.08
#